data_AF-A0A8I0PI90-F1
#
_entry.id   AF-A0A8I0PI90-F1
#
_cell.length_a   1.000
_cell.length_b   1.000
_cell.length_c   1.000
_cell.angle_alpha   90.00
_cell.angle_beta   90.00
_cell.angle_gamma   90.00
#
_symmetry.space_group_name_H-M   'P 1'
#
loop_
_entity.id
_entity.type
_entity.pdbx_description
1 polymer ?
#
loop_
_entity_poly.entity_id
_entity_poly.type
_entity_poly.pdbx_seq_one_letter_code
_entity_poly.pdbx_strand_id
1 'polypeptide(L)'
;MTNTTALPKVLRLTDPGLRAQLEALPASAALIGISTDGTAIAVDVDNAPHILVCTGTGGGSTTILRTLTAQFLYQGAHALLLDATRISHLWSKELPTVTHRGNVAGIHDALVGLATELKRRTNLDGDLDDVPRLMVVFDRADDTLRHLARYWETFRQEGDPEKSPAITALEEVLYEGRQARIHVLYNGRASGGGLTPSAREQFATVVLSRVSAGTWQRLAPIAGPAPKHTAHPGRVHVVQDGTPHQTQALLLTDAEAADWLTATAAGEI
;
A
#
# COMPACT_ATOMS: atom_id res chain seq x y z
N MET A 1 -31.53 14.33 0.87
CA MET A 1 -31.07 13.82 2.17
C MET A 1 -30.55 12.42 1.92
N THR A 2 -29.24 12.20 1.96
CA THR A 2 -28.66 10.86 1.89
C THR A 2 -28.89 10.19 3.24
N ASN A 3 -29.49 8.99 3.25
CA ASN A 3 -29.67 8.22 4.47
C ASN A 3 -28.30 7.76 4.96
N THR A 4 -27.75 8.46 5.96
CA THR A 4 -26.54 8.03 6.65
C THR A 4 -26.82 6.70 7.33
N THR A 5 -26.17 5.63 6.87
CA THR A 5 -26.28 4.29 7.45
C THR A 5 -25.15 4.11 8.48
N ALA A 6 -25.43 3.42 9.58
CA ALA A 6 -24.38 3.12 10.54
C ALA A 6 -23.33 2.21 9.89
N LEU A 7 -22.05 2.58 9.96
CA LEU A 7 -20.96 1.74 9.47
C LEU A 7 -20.99 0.36 10.15
N PRO A 8 -20.79 -0.75 9.41
CA PRO A 8 -20.75 -2.09 9.98
C PRO A 8 -19.64 -2.19 11.02
N LYS A 9 -19.78 -2.99 12.08
CA LYS A 9 -18.75 -3.10 13.13
C LYS A 9 -17.47 -3.76 12.63
N VAL A 10 -17.61 -4.74 11.74
CA VAL A 10 -16.56 -5.47 11.05
C VAL A 10 -17.04 -5.64 9.62
N LEU A 11 -16.11 -5.63 8.67
CA LEU A 11 -16.38 -5.85 7.26
C LEU A 11 -15.39 -6.90 6.75
N ARG A 12 -15.85 -8.00 6.18
CA ARG A 12 -15.04 -9.08 5.61
C ARG A 12 -15.34 -9.25 4.13
N LEU A 13 -14.38 -9.74 3.36
CA LEU A 13 -14.61 -9.99 1.93
C LEU A 13 -15.72 -11.03 1.67
N THR A 14 -16.00 -11.91 2.63
CA THR A 14 -17.06 -12.93 2.56
C THR A 14 -18.45 -12.39 2.96
N ASP A 15 -18.56 -11.13 3.38
CA ASP A 15 -19.85 -10.57 3.78
C ASP A 15 -20.83 -10.50 2.58
N PRO A 16 -22.13 -10.81 2.79
CA PRO A 16 -23.11 -10.75 1.71
C PRO A 16 -23.17 -9.38 1.04
N GLY A 17 -23.18 -9.36 -0.30
CA GLY A 17 -23.23 -8.13 -1.10
C GLY A 17 -21.88 -7.51 -1.43
N LEU A 18 -20.79 -7.91 -0.77
CA LEU A 18 -19.45 -7.40 -1.12
C LEU A 18 -18.88 -8.04 -2.38
N ARG A 19 -19.21 -9.31 -2.64
CA ARG A 19 -18.75 -10.02 -3.85
C ARG A 19 -19.12 -9.27 -5.14
N ALA A 20 -20.38 -8.86 -5.27
CA ALA A 20 -20.83 -8.10 -6.44
C ALA A 20 -20.12 -6.74 -6.58
N GLN A 21 -19.77 -6.09 -5.47
CA GLN A 21 -19.00 -4.85 -5.51
C GLN A 21 -17.55 -5.10 -5.94
N LEU A 22 -16.91 -6.18 -5.46
CA LEU A 22 -15.56 -6.58 -5.85
C LEU A 22 -15.50 -6.97 -7.34
N GLU A 23 -16.48 -7.71 -7.83
CA GLU A 23 -16.58 -8.11 -9.24
C GLU A 23 -16.85 -6.93 -10.18
N ALA A 24 -17.46 -5.85 -9.68
CA ALA A 24 -17.68 -4.62 -10.43
C ALA A 24 -16.46 -3.68 -10.47
N LEU A 25 -15.43 -3.93 -9.66
CA LEU A 25 -14.22 -3.11 -9.68
C LEU A 25 -13.40 -3.40 -10.96
N PRO A 26 -12.75 -2.38 -11.55
CA PRO A 26 -11.80 -2.62 -12.63
C PRO A 26 -10.61 -3.46 -12.13
N ALA A 27 -9.92 -4.14 -13.04
CA ALA A 27 -8.78 -5.00 -12.71
C ALA A 27 -7.56 -4.24 -12.13
N SER A 28 -7.60 -2.90 -12.14
CA SER A 28 -6.63 -2.00 -11.51
C SER A 28 -7.07 -1.53 -10.12
N ALA A 29 -8.24 -1.94 -9.63
CA ALA A 29 -8.79 -1.43 -8.39
C ALA A 29 -8.92 -2.48 -7.28
N ALA A 30 -8.68 -2.03 -6.05
CA ALA A 30 -8.89 -2.82 -4.84
C ALA A 30 -9.81 -2.09 -3.87
N LEU A 31 -10.74 -2.83 -3.25
CA LEU A 31 -11.64 -2.29 -2.25
C LEU A 31 -10.87 -2.01 -0.96
N ILE A 32 -11.01 -0.80 -0.42
CA ILE A 32 -10.50 -0.44 0.91
C ILE A 32 -11.58 -0.76 1.96
N GLY A 33 -12.83 -0.38 1.68
CA GLY A 33 -13.95 -0.59 2.61
C GLY A 33 -15.25 0.08 2.16
N ILE A 34 -16.18 0.24 3.11
CA ILE A 34 -17.50 0.88 2.88
C ILE A 34 -17.60 2.17 3.69
N SER A 35 -18.13 3.24 3.08
CA SER A 35 -18.40 4.52 3.76
C SER A 35 -19.75 4.56 4.47
N THR A 36 -20.00 5.63 5.22
CA THR A 36 -21.22 5.83 6.03
C THR A 36 -22.52 5.88 5.21
N ASP A 37 -22.45 6.12 3.92
CA ASP A 37 -23.59 6.11 2.99
C ASP A 37 -23.75 4.76 2.26
N GLY A 38 -22.92 3.76 2.59
CA GLY A 38 -22.93 2.45 1.95
C GLY A 38 -22.12 2.38 0.65
N THR A 39 -21.46 3.48 0.25
CA THR A 39 -20.63 3.53 -0.96
C THR A 39 -19.34 2.71 -0.78
N ALA A 40 -18.96 2.00 -1.83
CA ALA A 40 -17.67 1.30 -1.90
C ALA A 40 -16.53 2.32 -2.04
N ILE A 41 -15.59 2.31 -1.11
CA ILE A 41 -14.38 3.11 -1.17
C ILE A 41 -13.25 2.22 -1.65
N ALA A 42 -12.84 2.40 -2.89
CA ALA A 42 -11.79 1.64 -3.55
C ALA A 42 -10.66 2.57 -4.03
N VAL A 43 -9.50 1.99 -4.26
CA VAL A 43 -8.39 2.65 -4.95
C VAL A 43 -8.22 2.02 -6.31
N ASP A 44 -8.03 2.84 -7.34
CA ASP A 44 -7.65 2.41 -8.69
C ASP A 44 -6.22 2.85 -8.96
N VAL A 45 -5.28 1.90 -9.07
CA VAL A 45 -3.85 2.23 -9.18
C VAL A 45 -3.44 2.70 -10.56
N ASP A 46 -4.30 2.55 -11.56
CA ASP A 46 -4.05 3.16 -12.87
C ASP A 46 -4.35 4.67 -12.82
N ASN A 47 -5.10 5.15 -11.82
CA ASN A 47 -5.42 6.57 -11.59
C ASN A 47 -4.69 7.18 -10.39
N ALA A 48 -4.58 6.43 -9.28
CA ALA A 48 -3.95 6.80 -8.02
C ALA A 48 -2.84 5.77 -7.69
N PRO A 49 -1.64 5.92 -8.29
CA PRO A 49 -0.66 4.84 -8.41
C PRO A 49 0.02 4.43 -7.10
N HIS A 50 0.04 5.32 -6.11
CA HIS A 50 0.67 5.06 -4.82
C HIS A 50 -0.29 5.40 -3.68
N ILE A 51 -0.24 4.57 -2.64
CA ILE A 51 -1.14 4.59 -1.51
C ILE A 51 -0.33 4.77 -0.23
N LEU A 52 -0.66 5.79 0.55
CA LEU A 52 -0.10 6.01 1.87
C LEU A 52 -1.06 5.48 2.93
N VAL A 53 -0.62 4.52 3.74
CA VAL A 53 -1.33 4.04 4.91
C VAL A 53 -0.65 4.59 6.16
N CYS A 54 -1.24 5.60 6.78
CA CYS A 54 -0.71 6.23 7.99
C CYS A 54 -1.64 5.96 9.17
N THR A 55 -1.23 5.04 10.05
CA THR A 55 -2.02 4.71 11.24
C THR A 55 -1.23 4.86 12.54
N GLY A 56 -1.92 5.24 13.62
CA GLY A 56 -1.42 5.05 14.98
C GLY A 56 -1.44 3.56 15.37
N THR A 57 -0.79 3.20 16.47
CA THR A 57 -0.71 1.81 16.96
C THR A 57 -2.10 1.16 17.05
N GLY A 58 -2.22 -0.05 16.50
CA GLY A 58 -3.49 -0.79 16.44
C GLY A 58 -4.53 -0.21 15.48
N GLY A 59 -4.17 0.78 14.64
CA GLY A 59 -5.05 1.35 13.62
C GLY A 59 -5.26 0.47 12.39
N GLY A 60 -4.57 -0.68 12.31
CA GLY A 60 -4.82 -1.72 11.32
C GLY A 60 -4.01 -1.61 10.02
N SER A 61 -2.89 -0.88 10.00
CA SER A 61 -2.07 -0.72 8.79
C SER A 61 -1.67 -2.05 8.13
N THR A 62 -1.19 -3.03 8.90
CA THR A 62 -0.78 -4.34 8.39
C THR A 62 -1.96 -5.08 7.76
N THR A 63 -3.15 -5.02 8.38
CA THR A 63 -4.38 -5.59 7.81
C THR A 63 -4.74 -4.90 6.49
N ILE A 64 -4.69 -3.57 6.43
CA ILE A 64 -4.99 -2.82 5.20
C ILE A 64 -4.01 -3.19 4.08
N LEU A 65 -2.71 -3.22 4.36
CA LEU A 65 -1.70 -3.67 3.41
C LEU A 65 -2.02 -5.09 2.92
N ARG A 66 -2.23 -6.05 3.82
CA ARG A 66 -2.58 -7.44 3.48
C ARG A 66 -3.83 -7.52 2.61
N THR A 67 -4.91 -6.84 2.98
CA THR A 67 -6.17 -6.88 2.22
C THR A 67 -6.00 -6.31 0.81
N LEU A 68 -5.30 -5.18 0.65
CA LEU A 68 -5.08 -4.60 -0.67
C LEU A 68 -4.14 -5.46 -1.50
N THR A 69 -3.04 -5.94 -0.93
CA THR A 69 -2.10 -6.83 -1.63
C THR A 69 -2.77 -8.11 -2.08
N ALA A 70 -3.57 -8.76 -1.23
CA ALA A 70 -4.26 -10.00 -1.59
C ALA A 70 -5.23 -9.79 -2.76
N GLN A 71 -5.96 -8.67 -2.80
CA GLN A 71 -6.84 -8.34 -3.93
C GLN A 71 -6.06 -8.15 -5.23
N PHE A 72 -4.94 -7.42 -5.21
CA PHE A 72 -4.11 -7.25 -6.41
C PHE A 72 -3.46 -8.56 -6.86
N LEU A 73 -2.99 -9.39 -5.94
CA LEU A 73 -2.45 -10.72 -6.27
C LEU A 73 -3.52 -11.60 -6.91
N TYR A 74 -4.76 -11.56 -6.41
CA TYR A 74 -5.90 -12.25 -7.01
C TYR A 74 -6.19 -11.77 -8.44
N GLN A 75 -5.96 -10.49 -8.72
CA GLN A 75 -6.08 -9.89 -10.06
C GLN A 75 -4.86 -10.14 -10.97
N GLY A 76 -3.91 -10.99 -10.55
CA GLY A 76 -2.73 -11.36 -11.35
C GLY A 76 -1.51 -10.46 -11.16
N ALA A 77 -1.50 -9.58 -10.16
CA ALA A 77 -0.30 -8.81 -9.82
C ALA A 77 0.79 -9.69 -9.18
N HIS A 78 2.02 -9.22 -9.22
CA HIS A 78 3.11 -9.69 -8.37
C HIS A 78 3.34 -8.72 -7.22
N ALA A 79 3.96 -9.17 -6.13
CA ALA A 79 4.29 -8.30 -5.01
C ALA A 79 5.76 -8.38 -4.57
N LEU A 80 6.36 -7.23 -4.32
CA LEU A 80 7.60 -7.09 -3.56
C LEU A 80 7.23 -6.64 -2.14
N LEU A 81 7.36 -7.52 -1.16
CA LEU A 81 6.98 -7.26 0.22
C LEU A 81 8.22 -6.98 1.08
N LEU A 82 8.31 -5.75 1.58
CA LEU A 82 9.38 -5.25 2.43
C LEU A 82 8.88 -5.19 3.88
N ASP A 83 9.10 -6.26 4.65
CA ASP A 83 8.69 -6.41 6.04
C ASP A 83 9.92 -6.55 6.96
N ALA A 84 10.39 -5.41 7.50
CA ALA A 84 11.54 -5.38 8.41
C ALA A 84 11.30 -6.17 9.72
N THR A 85 10.05 -6.44 10.11
CA THR A 85 9.73 -7.25 11.29
C THR A 85 9.82 -8.75 11.01
N ARG A 86 9.71 -9.14 9.74
CA ARG A 86 9.71 -10.53 9.22
C ARG A 86 8.53 -11.40 9.67
N ILE A 87 7.58 -10.83 10.41
CA ILE A 87 6.46 -11.53 11.03
C ILE A 87 5.10 -10.91 10.69
N SER A 88 5.05 -9.67 10.19
CA SER A 88 3.79 -8.98 9.86
C SER A 88 3.06 -9.63 8.68
N HIS A 89 3.80 -10.22 7.75
CA HIS A 89 3.27 -10.73 6.48
C HIS A 89 3.63 -12.19 6.21
N LEU A 90 3.55 -13.06 7.23
CA LEU A 90 3.86 -14.48 7.09
C LEU A 90 2.99 -15.21 6.05
N TRP A 91 1.74 -14.76 5.88
CA TRP A 91 0.78 -15.31 4.91
C TRP A 91 1.31 -15.33 3.47
N SER A 92 2.27 -14.47 3.13
CA SER A 92 2.72 -14.31 1.75
C SER A 92 3.99 -15.10 1.41
N LYS A 93 4.63 -15.75 2.39
CA LYS A 93 5.99 -16.31 2.21
C LYS A 93 6.06 -17.44 1.19
N GLU A 94 5.02 -18.25 1.10
CA GLU A 94 4.97 -19.41 0.21
C GLU A 94 4.30 -19.10 -1.13
N LEU A 95 3.93 -17.85 -1.38
CA LEU A 95 3.25 -17.47 -2.62
C LEU A 95 4.28 -17.24 -3.75
N PRO A 96 4.15 -17.91 -4.90
CA PRO A 96 5.15 -17.85 -5.98
C PRO A 96 5.24 -16.46 -6.63
N THR A 97 4.18 -15.66 -6.57
CA THR A 97 4.11 -14.30 -7.11
C THR A 97 4.60 -13.23 -6.12
N VAL A 98 5.10 -13.63 -4.95
CA VAL A 98 5.55 -12.71 -3.90
C VAL A 98 7.05 -12.88 -3.62
N THR A 99 7.78 -11.78 -3.75
CA THR A 99 9.15 -11.67 -3.24
C THR A 99 9.14 -11.02 -1.86
N HIS A 100 9.41 -11.79 -0.81
CA HIS A 100 9.45 -11.27 0.56
C HIS A 100 10.89 -10.96 1.00
N ARG A 101 11.12 -9.77 1.56
CA ARG A 101 12.41 -9.31 2.10
C ARG A 101 12.22 -8.64 3.45
N GLY A 102 13.09 -8.95 4.42
CA GLY A 102 12.92 -8.46 5.78
C GLY A 102 14.19 -8.20 6.58
N ASN A 103 15.37 -8.28 5.96
CA ASN A 103 16.60 -7.76 6.56
C ASN A 103 17.05 -6.52 5.77
N VAL A 104 17.74 -5.58 6.41
CA VAL A 104 18.04 -4.27 5.79
C VAL A 104 18.85 -4.38 4.51
N ALA A 105 19.83 -5.30 4.43
CA ALA A 105 20.62 -5.54 3.22
C ALA A 105 19.75 -6.10 2.09
N GLY A 106 18.93 -7.12 2.37
CA GLY A 106 18.03 -7.71 1.38
C GLY A 106 16.90 -6.75 0.94
N ILE A 107 16.47 -5.83 1.81
CA ILE A 107 15.55 -4.75 1.43
C ILE A 107 16.28 -3.72 0.55
N HIS A 108 17.53 -3.37 0.89
CA HIS A 108 18.36 -2.49 0.07
C HIS A 108 18.52 -3.04 -1.34
N ASP A 109 18.97 -4.29 -1.47
CA ASP A 109 19.20 -4.96 -2.76
C ASP A 109 17.91 -5.06 -3.58
N ALA A 110 16.78 -5.35 -2.91
CA ALA A 110 15.49 -5.43 -3.60
C ALA A 110 15.02 -4.08 -4.13
N LEU A 111 15.23 -2.99 -3.39
CA LEU A 111 14.93 -1.65 -3.86
C LEU A 111 15.88 -1.21 -4.98
N VAL A 112 17.16 -1.56 -4.92
CA VAL A 112 18.10 -1.31 -6.04
C VAL A 112 17.67 -2.11 -7.28
N GLY A 113 17.27 -3.37 -7.12
CA GLY A 113 16.69 -4.19 -8.19
C GLY A 113 15.41 -3.58 -8.76
N LEU A 114 14.63 -2.87 -7.94
CA LEU A 114 13.42 -2.19 -8.38
C LEU A 114 13.70 -1.07 -9.39
N ALA A 115 14.78 -0.29 -9.23
CA ALA A 115 15.20 0.69 -10.23
C ALA A 115 15.58 0.02 -11.57
N THR A 116 16.21 -1.17 -11.50
CA THR A 116 16.51 -1.95 -12.70
C THR A 116 15.24 -2.42 -13.40
N GLU A 117 14.24 -2.87 -12.64
CA GLU A 117 12.94 -3.29 -13.18
C GLU A 117 12.15 -2.11 -13.77
N LEU A 118 12.15 -0.96 -13.08
CA LEU A 118 11.57 0.29 -13.59
C LEU A 118 12.16 0.61 -14.96
N LYS A 119 13.49 0.69 -15.05
CA LYS A 119 14.21 0.95 -16.29
C LYS A 119 13.94 -0.11 -17.36
N ARG A 120 13.86 -1.39 -16.99
CA ARG A 120 13.54 -2.46 -17.95
C ARG A 120 12.17 -2.22 -18.57
N ARG A 121 11.16 -1.91 -17.76
CA ARG A 121 9.78 -1.69 -18.22
C ARG A 121 9.63 -0.42 -19.04
N THR A 122 10.27 0.68 -18.65
CA THR A 122 10.19 1.95 -19.39
C THR A 122 10.93 1.91 -20.73
N ASN A 123 11.86 0.97 -20.92
CA ASN A 123 12.55 0.73 -22.18
C ASN A 123 11.88 -0.34 -23.07
N LEU A 124 10.77 -0.95 -22.64
CA LEU A 124 10.04 -1.87 -23.51
C LEU A 124 9.35 -1.08 -24.62
N ASP A 125 9.56 -1.49 -25.86
CA ASP A 125 8.79 -1.00 -26.99
C ASP A 125 7.40 -1.67 -26.97
N GLY A 126 6.33 -0.89 -26.82
CA GLY A 126 4.94 -1.37 -26.85
C GLY A 126 4.19 -1.20 -25.53
N ASP A 127 3.00 -1.80 -25.46
CA ASP A 127 2.16 -1.75 -24.27
C ASP A 127 2.65 -2.74 -23.19
N LEU A 128 2.48 -2.38 -21.93
CA LEU A 128 2.79 -3.20 -20.77
C LEU A 128 1.59 -4.02 -20.29
N ASP A 129 0.52 -4.12 -21.07
CA ASP A 129 -0.70 -4.84 -20.71
C ASP A 129 -0.45 -6.29 -20.26
N ASP A 130 0.44 -7.02 -20.93
CA ASP A 130 0.83 -8.39 -20.58
C ASP A 130 1.86 -8.47 -19.43
N VAL A 131 2.40 -7.32 -18.99
CA VAL A 131 3.34 -7.27 -17.88
C VAL A 131 2.56 -7.18 -16.57
N PRO A 132 2.71 -8.16 -15.65
CA PRO A 132 2.04 -8.11 -14.35
C PRO A 132 2.35 -6.81 -13.61
N ARG A 133 1.31 -6.21 -13.02
CA ARG A 133 1.47 -5.09 -12.08
C ARG A 133 2.38 -5.54 -10.94
N LEU A 134 3.32 -4.69 -10.55
CA LEU A 134 4.19 -4.96 -9.40
C LEU A 134 3.76 -4.08 -8.23
N MET A 135 3.24 -4.73 -7.18
CA MET A 135 2.87 -4.09 -5.92
C MET A 135 4.07 -4.09 -4.97
N VAL A 136 4.65 -2.93 -4.72
CA VAL A 136 5.70 -2.74 -3.71
C VAL A 136 5.03 -2.42 -2.38
N VAL A 137 5.03 -3.38 -1.47
CA VAL A 137 4.37 -3.31 -0.16
C VAL A 137 5.42 -3.01 0.89
N PHE A 138 5.43 -1.78 1.39
CA PHE A 138 6.46 -1.31 2.31
C PHE A 138 5.89 -1.15 3.73
N ASP A 139 6.02 -2.20 4.54
CA ASP A 139 5.57 -2.14 5.94
C ASP A 139 6.58 -1.38 6.80
N ARG A 140 6.08 -0.50 7.67
CA ARG A 140 6.87 0.39 8.54
C ARG A 140 7.96 1.17 7.80
N ALA A 141 7.63 1.70 6.64
CA ALA A 141 8.57 2.27 5.68
C ALA A 141 9.46 3.37 6.28
N ASP A 142 8.92 4.31 7.07
CA ASP A 142 9.73 5.41 7.65
C ASP A 142 10.89 4.91 8.53
N ASP A 143 10.67 3.84 9.31
CA ASP A 143 11.71 3.26 10.16
C ASP A 143 12.72 2.48 9.33
N THR A 144 12.24 1.71 8.35
CA THR A 144 13.10 0.94 7.46
C THR A 144 13.98 1.85 6.61
N LEU A 145 13.45 2.94 6.08
CA LEU A 145 14.22 3.94 5.33
C LEU A 145 15.31 4.60 6.18
N ARG A 146 15.04 4.87 7.46
CA ARG A 146 16.07 5.35 8.39
C ARG A 146 17.18 4.32 8.59
N HIS A 147 16.84 3.03 8.67
CA HIS A 147 17.83 1.96 8.75
C HIS A 147 18.60 1.79 7.43
N LEU A 148 17.97 1.96 6.28
CA LEU A 148 18.62 1.93 4.97
C LEU A 148 19.62 3.08 4.81
N ALA A 149 19.30 4.28 5.28
CA ALA A 149 20.21 5.41 5.29
C ALA A 149 21.47 5.10 6.13
N ARG A 150 21.29 4.62 7.37
CA ARG A 150 22.41 4.23 8.24
C ARG A 150 23.23 3.07 7.71
N TYR A 151 22.55 2.08 7.13
CA TYR A 151 23.20 0.96 6.45
C TYR A 151 24.10 1.49 5.34
N TRP A 152 23.57 2.39 4.49
CA TRP A 152 24.35 2.97 3.41
C TRP A 152 25.53 3.81 3.89
N GLU A 153 25.35 4.65 4.92
CA GLU A 153 26.44 5.40 5.55
C GLU A 153 27.58 4.50 6.03
N THR A 154 27.25 3.28 6.47
CA THR A 154 28.21 2.30 6.99
C THR A 154 28.98 1.58 5.88
N PHE A 155 28.33 1.25 4.76
CA PHE A 155 28.87 0.35 3.75
C PHE A 155 29.29 1.04 2.43
N ARG A 156 28.87 2.28 2.19
CA ARG A 156 29.28 3.04 1.01
C ARG A 156 30.80 3.24 0.98
N GLN A 157 31.37 3.17 -0.21
CA GLN A 157 32.80 3.37 -0.48
C GLN A 157 33.07 4.80 -0.97
N GLU A 158 34.36 5.14 -1.09
CA GLU A 158 34.75 6.39 -1.74
C GLU A 158 34.28 6.40 -3.20
N GLY A 159 33.60 7.48 -3.60
CA GLY A 159 33.00 7.63 -4.93
C GLY A 159 31.53 7.18 -5.02
N ASP A 160 31.02 6.45 -4.04
CA ASP A 160 29.60 6.11 -3.97
C ASP A 160 28.73 7.34 -3.68
N PRO A 161 27.46 7.36 -4.15
CA PRO A 161 26.55 8.47 -3.87
C PRO A 161 26.34 8.65 -2.37
N GLU A 162 26.16 9.90 -1.95
CA GLU A 162 25.87 10.20 -0.54
C GLU A 162 24.53 9.61 -0.09
N LYS A 163 23.52 9.71 -0.95
CA LYS A 163 22.20 9.12 -0.71
C LYS A 163 22.20 7.64 -1.08
N SER A 164 21.52 6.84 -0.25
CA SER A 164 21.32 5.41 -0.50
C SER A 164 20.65 5.15 -1.85
N PRO A 165 21.25 4.34 -2.74
CA PRO A 165 20.65 3.94 -4.01
C PRO A 165 19.27 3.31 -3.84
N ALA A 166 19.03 2.56 -2.76
CA ALA A 166 17.72 2.00 -2.45
C ALA A 166 16.65 3.07 -2.18
N ILE A 167 17.02 4.18 -1.51
CA ILE A 167 16.09 5.28 -1.26
C ILE A 167 15.84 6.06 -2.56
N THR A 168 16.87 6.28 -3.36
CA THR A 168 16.74 6.89 -4.70
C THR A 168 15.83 6.06 -5.60
N ALA A 169 16.01 4.74 -5.65
CA ALA A 169 15.17 3.83 -6.43
C ALA A 169 13.69 3.88 -6.04
N LEU A 170 13.39 3.97 -4.73
CA LEU A 170 12.02 4.15 -4.27
C LEU A 170 11.42 5.48 -4.76
N GLU A 171 12.20 6.56 -4.78
CA GLU A 171 11.73 7.86 -5.28
C GLU A 171 11.45 7.82 -6.78
N GLU A 172 12.36 7.24 -7.58
CA GLU A 172 12.16 7.06 -9.02
C GLU A 172 10.86 6.31 -9.30
N VAL A 173 10.58 5.25 -8.55
CA VAL A 173 9.32 4.49 -8.65
C VAL A 173 8.11 5.30 -8.22
N LEU A 174 8.23 6.15 -7.20
CA LEU A 174 7.12 7.04 -6.81
C LEU A 174 6.79 8.05 -7.91
N TYR A 175 7.77 8.46 -8.73
CA TYR A 175 7.55 9.40 -9.84
C TYR A 175 7.11 8.72 -11.13
N GLU A 176 7.76 7.62 -11.51
CA GLU A 176 7.64 7.02 -12.84
C GLU A 176 6.90 5.66 -12.81
N GLY A 177 6.67 5.10 -11.63
CA GLY A 177 6.17 3.75 -11.44
C GLY A 177 4.81 3.51 -12.10
N ARG A 178 3.93 4.53 -12.15
CA ARG A 178 2.62 4.42 -12.84
C ARG A 178 2.77 3.92 -14.28
N GLN A 179 3.66 4.54 -15.06
CA GLN A 179 3.86 4.16 -16.47
C GLN A 179 4.49 2.78 -16.61
N ALA A 180 5.27 2.36 -15.61
CA ALA A 180 5.85 1.03 -15.54
C ALA A 180 4.95 -0.02 -14.86
N ARG A 181 3.71 0.31 -14.50
CA ARG A 181 2.79 -0.58 -13.74
C ARG A 181 3.42 -1.08 -12.42
N ILE A 182 4.19 -0.21 -11.76
CA ILE A 182 4.80 -0.42 -10.44
C ILE A 182 4.14 0.53 -9.45
N HIS A 183 3.50 -0.03 -8.43
CA HIS A 183 2.64 0.71 -7.49
C HIS A 183 3.12 0.49 -6.07
N VAL A 184 3.00 1.52 -5.22
CA VAL A 184 3.58 1.48 -3.87
C VAL A 184 2.47 1.55 -2.83
N LEU A 185 2.42 0.55 -1.94
CA LEU A 185 1.65 0.58 -0.70
C LEU A 185 2.60 0.92 0.44
N TYR A 186 2.59 2.17 0.90
CA TYR A 186 3.53 2.70 1.87
C TYR A 186 2.88 2.77 3.26
N ASN A 187 3.33 1.98 4.23
CA ASN A 187 2.90 2.14 5.62
C ASN A 187 3.88 3.03 6.39
N GLY A 188 3.46 4.25 6.68
CA GLY A 188 4.25 5.22 7.42
C GLY A 188 3.61 6.61 7.37
N ARG A 189 4.38 7.63 7.75
CA ARG A 189 3.96 9.05 7.66
C ARG A 189 4.51 9.74 6.42
N ALA A 190 5.37 9.06 5.67
CA ALA A 190 6.13 9.63 4.55
C ALA A 190 6.88 10.91 4.98
N SER A 191 7.32 10.98 6.24
CA SER A 191 7.95 12.19 6.79
C SER A 191 9.38 11.96 7.28
N GLY A 192 9.87 10.71 7.24
CA GLY A 192 11.19 10.31 7.69
C GLY A 192 11.97 9.54 6.62
N GLY A 193 13.25 9.25 6.90
CA GLY A 193 14.00 8.26 6.14
C GLY A 193 14.55 8.72 4.77
N GLY A 194 14.64 10.02 4.51
CA GLY A 194 15.37 10.55 3.34
C GLY A 194 14.57 10.68 2.04
N LEU A 195 13.25 10.42 2.07
CA LEU A 195 12.38 10.80 0.94
C LEU A 195 12.34 12.32 0.77
N THR A 196 12.51 12.80 -0.45
CA THR A 196 12.35 14.20 -0.84
C THR A 196 10.91 14.67 -0.63
N PRO A 197 10.68 15.99 -0.41
CA PRO A 197 9.32 16.53 -0.32
C PRO A 197 8.43 16.16 -1.50
N SER A 198 8.93 16.31 -2.73
CA SER A 198 8.19 16.05 -3.96
C SER A 198 7.81 14.57 -4.16
N ALA A 199 8.62 13.63 -3.64
CA ALA A 199 8.29 12.20 -3.70
C ALA A 199 7.10 11.86 -2.78
N ARG A 200 6.94 12.62 -1.68
CA ARG A 200 5.83 12.43 -0.73
C ARG A 200 4.49 12.92 -1.30
N GLU A 201 4.54 13.79 -2.31
CA GLU A 201 3.35 14.29 -3.00
C GLU A 201 2.77 13.29 -4.01
N GLN A 202 3.47 12.17 -4.27
CA GLN A 202 3.03 11.14 -5.22
C GLN A 202 1.95 10.18 -4.66
N PHE A 203 1.59 10.31 -3.38
CA PHE A 203 0.53 9.50 -2.76
C PHE A 203 -0.85 10.12 -2.98
N ALA A 204 -1.55 9.66 -4.02
CA ALA A 204 -2.88 10.17 -4.38
C ALA A 204 -4.00 9.67 -3.45
N THR A 205 -3.86 8.47 -2.89
CA THR A 205 -4.79 7.94 -1.87
C THR A 205 -4.10 7.86 -0.51
N VAL A 206 -4.70 8.47 0.51
CA VAL A 206 -4.17 8.45 1.88
C VAL A 206 -5.18 7.84 2.85
N VAL A 207 -4.80 6.74 3.50
CA VAL A 207 -5.61 6.07 4.53
C VAL A 207 -5.10 6.46 5.91
N LEU A 208 -5.95 7.14 6.69
CA LEU A 208 -5.65 7.67 8.01
C LEU A 208 -6.45 6.97 9.10
N SER A 209 -5.79 6.51 10.15
CA SER A 209 -6.48 6.00 11.36
C SER A 209 -5.69 6.30 12.63
N ARG A 210 -6.38 6.77 13.67
CA ARG A 210 -5.78 7.09 14.98
C ARG A 210 -4.53 8.00 14.88
N VAL A 211 -4.52 8.91 13.91
CA VAL A 211 -3.42 9.87 13.70
C VAL A 211 -3.63 11.13 14.55
N SER A 212 -2.55 11.80 14.93
CA SER A 212 -2.65 13.09 15.63
C SER A 212 -3.20 14.19 14.71
N ALA A 213 -3.75 15.26 15.30
CA ALA A 213 -4.22 16.43 14.54
C ALA A 213 -3.12 17.03 13.65
N GLY A 214 -1.87 17.06 14.12
CA GLY A 214 -0.74 17.54 13.31
C GLY A 214 -0.38 16.62 12.14
N THR A 215 -0.60 15.31 12.28
CA THR A 215 -0.41 14.36 11.16
C THR A 215 -1.54 14.51 10.15
N TRP A 216 -2.79 14.66 10.62
CA TRP A 216 -3.95 14.94 9.78
C TRP A 216 -3.75 16.22 8.97
N GLN A 217 -3.40 17.34 9.61
CA GLN A 217 -3.22 18.62 8.93
C GLN A 217 -2.13 18.57 7.85
N ARG A 218 -1.13 17.71 8.02
CA ARG A 218 -0.06 17.52 7.04
C ARG A 218 -0.50 16.67 5.85
N LEU A 219 -1.20 15.58 6.11
CA LEU A 219 -1.52 14.57 5.08
C LEU A 219 -2.88 14.81 4.42
N ALA A 220 -3.75 15.60 5.03
CA ALA A 220 -5.07 15.95 4.53
C ALA A 220 -5.38 17.44 4.79
N PRO A 221 -4.52 18.38 4.33
CA PRO A 221 -4.60 19.80 4.70
C PRO A 221 -5.91 20.48 4.29
N ILE A 222 -6.54 19.98 3.22
CA ILE A 222 -7.79 20.52 2.64
C ILE A 222 -9.06 19.81 3.16
N ALA A 223 -8.91 18.72 3.92
CA ALA A 223 -10.00 17.89 4.43
C ALA A 223 -10.69 18.46 5.69
N GLY A 224 -10.34 19.69 6.09
CA GLY A 224 -10.82 20.31 7.32
C GLY A 224 -10.13 19.76 8.59
N PRO A 225 -10.69 20.02 9.78
CA PRO A 225 -10.07 19.61 11.04
C PRO A 225 -10.08 18.10 11.22
N ALA A 226 -9.11 17.60 11.98
CA ALA A 226 -9.00 16.17 12.27
C ALA A 226 -10.29 15.65 12.95
N PRO A 227 -10.84 14.53 12.46
CA PRO A 227 -12.02 13.91 13.05
C PRO A 227 -11.71 13.39 14.44
N LYS A 228 -12.75 13.20 15.27
CA LYS A 228 -12.60 12.63 16.61
C LYS A 228 -11.99 11.24 16.51
N HIS A 229 -11.05 10.95 17.42
CA HIS A 229 -10.46 9.63 17.54
C HIS A 229 -11.52 8.58 17.81
N THR A 230 -11.35 7.42 17.17
CA THR A 230 -12.18 6.24 17.40
C THR A 230 -11.29 5.05 17.75
N ALA A 231 -11.72 4.30 18.77
CA ALA A 231 -11.07 3.06 19.16
C ALA A 231 -11.58 1.86 18.35
N HIS A 232 -12.64 2.01 17.56
CA HIS A 232 -13.22 0.92 16.79
C HIS A 232 -12.23 0.40 15.73
N PRO A 233 -11.86 -0.89 15.76
CA PRO A 233 -10.94 -1.47 14.78
C PRO A 233 -11.45 -1.34 13.34
N GLY A 234 -10.55 -1.04 12.41
CA GLY A 234 -10.89 -0.88 10.99
C GLY A 234 -11.60 0.43 10.63
N ARG A 235 -11.92 1.30 11.59
CA ARG A 235 -12.37 2.66 11.26
C ARG A 235 -11.19 3.49 10.76
N VAL A 236 -11.32 3.98 9.54
CA VAL A 236 -10.32 4.80 8.86
C VAL A 236 -10.99 6.00 8.19
N HIS A 237 -10.18 6.98 7.80
CA HIS A 237 -10.56 8.01 6.86
C HIS A 237 -9.71 7.81 5.61
N VAL A 238 -10.36 7.56 4.48
CA VAL A 238 -9.69 7.49 3.18
C VAL A 238 -9.80 8.85 2.55
N VAL A 239 -8.67 9.47 2.20
CA VAL A 239 -8.62 10.77 1.55
C VAL A 239 -8.25 10.56 0.10
N GLN A 240 -9.15 10.97 -0.80
CA GLN A 240 -8.99 10.91 -2.25
C GLN A 240 -9.44 12.26 -2.81
N ASP A 241 -8.65 12.84 -3.71
CA ASP A 241 -8.92 14.15 -4.33
C ASP A 241 -9.28 15.24 -3.30
N GLY A 242 -8.63 15.21 -2.13
CA GLY A 242 -8.88 16.14 -1.03
C GLY A 242 -10.11 15.88 -0.18
N THR A 243 -10.92 14.88 -0.53
CA THR A 243 -12.17 14.55 0.16
C THR A 243 -11.95 13.41 1.15
N PRO A 244 -12.23 13.61 2.46
CA PRO A 244 -12.16 12.53 3.44
C PRO A 244 -13.45 11.70 3.48
N HIS A 245 -13.31 10.39 3.34
CA HIS A 245 -14.39 9.41 3.45
C HIS A 245 -14.22 8.59 4.73
N GLN A 246 -15.15 8.77 5.69
CA GLN A 246 -15.18 7.89 6.86
C GLN A 246 -15.59 6.48 6.42
N THR A 247 -14.68 5.52 6.64
CA THR A 247 -14.75 4.20 6.03
C THR A 247 -14.56 3.11 7.08
N GLN A 248 -15.33 2.04 6.99
CA GLN A 248 -14.97 0.78 7.64
C GLN A 248 -14.13 -0.05 6.68
N ALA A 249 -12.84 -0.18 6.98
CA ALA A 249 -11.91 -0.97 6.21
C ALA A 249 -12.20 -2.47 6.32
N LEU A 250 -11.88 -3.17 5.23
CA LEU A 250 -11.93 -4.61 5.15
C LEU A 250 -10.96 -5.28 6.12
N LEU A 251 -11.47 -6.27 6.83
CA LEU A 251 -10.71 -7.23 7.60
C LEU A 251 -10.50 -8.47 6.75
N LEU A 252 -9.23 -8.71 6.42
CA LEU A 252 -8.76 -9.99 5.91
C LEU A 252 -7.69 -10.50 6.87
N THR A 253 -7.85 -11.71 7.42
CA THR A 253 -6.83 -12.37 8.25
C THR A 253 -5.75 -13.04 7.41
N ASP A 254 -4.66 -13.51 8.04
CA ASP A 254 -3.60 -14.25 7.32
C ASP A 254 -4.15 -15.52 6.66
N ALA A 255 -4.97 -16.28 7.39
CA ALA A 255 -5.60 -17.49 6.88
C ALA A 255 -6.55 -17.18 5.73
N GLU A 256 -7.45 -16.20 5.91
CA GLU A 256 -8.38 -15.81 4.85
C GLU A 256 -7.66 -15.30 3.59
N ALA A 257 -6.52 -14.60 3.74
CA ALA A 257 -5.71 -14.16 2.60
C ALA A 257 -5.05 -15.35 1.86
N ALA A 258 -4.50 -16.31 2.59
CA ALA A 258 -3.90 -17.50 2.00
C ALA A 258 -4.96 -18.38 1.30
N ASP A 259 -6.11 -18.59 1.95
CA ASP A 259 -7.22 -19.37 1.39
C ASP A 259 -7.77 -18.73 0.11
N TRP A 260 -7.96 -17.40 0.12
CA TRP A 260 -8.41 -16.63 -1.04
C TRP A 260 -7.51 -16.85 -2.27
N LEU A 261 -6.19 -16.77 -2.06
CA LEU A 261 -5.22 -16.89 -3.15
C LEU A 261 -5.01 -18.34 -3.60
N THR A 262 -5.22 -19.31 -2.72
CA THR A 262 -5.04 -20.74 -3.02
C THR A 262 -6.26 -21.32 -3.76
N ALA A 263 -7.49 -20.96 -3.35
CA ALA A 263 -8.71 -21.39 -4.04
C ALA A 263 -8.70 -21.00 -5.54
N THR A 264 -8.10 -19.85 -5.83
CA THR A 264 -7.92 -19.33 -7.20
C THR A 264 -6.96 -20.19 -8.03
N ALA A 265 -5.85 -20.65 -7.43
CA ALA A 265 -4.87 -21.48 -8.11
C ALA A 265 -5.40 -22.89 -8.46
N ALA A 266 -6.41 -23.37 -7.73
CA ALA A 266 -7.06 -24.65 -7.96
C ALA A 266 -8.16 -24.61 -9.04
N GLY A 267 -8.53 -23.42 -9.56
CA GLY A 267 -9.61 -23.27 -10.53
C GLY A 267 -11.01 -23.49 -9.94
N GLU A 268 -11.15 -23.47 -8.62
CA GLU A 268 -12.43 -23.61 -7.92
C GLU A 268 -13.04 -22.24 -7.64
N ILE A 269 -13.75 -21.67 -8.62
CA ILE A 269 -14.70 -20.56 -8.42
C ILE A 269 -15.96 -20.82 -9.25
#